data_AF-A0A3M1SNW0-F1
#
_entry.id   AF-A0A3M1SNW0-F1
#
_cell.length_a   1.000
_cell.length_b   1.000
_cell.length_c   1.000
_cell.angle_alpha   90.00
_cell.angle_beta   90.00
_cell.angle_gamma   90.00
#
_symmetry.space_group_name_H-M   'P 1'
#
loop_
_entity.id
_entity.type
_entity.pdbx_description
1 polymer ?
#
loop_
_entity_poly.entity_id
_entity_poly.type
_entity_poly.pdbx_seq_one_letter_code
_entity_poly.pdbx_strand_id
1 'polypeptide(L)'
;MTKQIKRLSLLVLLIFSIVVFWYYLNATLFPVKTVVADKVFRGRQLSSEELERLINEKGIRSVINLRGPGTGLKWFEDEKRVTEKYKVDFYSVSLPSDDLPLYDRLNQLVEILKTAKRPVFIHCRRGIDRTGLASALALAIELDPPLKTLKSQMSIRYGLLPFDNSIGPILFKLYEQWLKQNTKKHSLNNLLYWIKNYYTDRRGNLKFWIDSANGRDLKGEKTIVLKGSKKVVIKGSVFDYAKKERPTHLSILAGNKRACSFTKFFNRPDVARYFNLGDKYYQNFPAGFEAECDFSELQRGCIPIKTALLKDGKESTFETLFRVCVSEDVGS
;
A
#
# COMPACT_ATOMS: atom_id res chain seq x y z
N MET A 1 -1.66 29.68 45.99
CA MET A 1 -1.22 28.94 44.77
C MET A 1 -2.17 27.81 44.35
N THR A 2 -2.69 26.99 45.26
CA THR A 2 -3.51 25.79 44.94
C THR A 2 -4.89 26.05 44.30
N LYS A 3 -5.60 27.12 44.67
CA LYS A 3 -6.91 27.46 44.04
C LYS A 3 -6.79 27.91 42.58
N GLN A 4 -5.76 28.68 42.23
CA GLN A 4 -5.50 29.11 40.85
C GLN A 4 -5.10 27.94 39.96
N ILE A 5 -4.24 27.04 40.47
CA ILE A 5 -3.86 25.80 39.76
C ILE A 5 -5.09 24.94 39.50
N LYS A 6 -5.96 24.72 40.50
CA LYS A 6 -7.22 23.96 40.32
C LYS A 6 -8.16 24.58 39.28
N ARG A 7 -8.32 25.92 39.28
CA ARG A 7 -9.13 26.62 38.27
C ARG A 7 -8.54 26.49 36.87
N LEU A 8 -7.23 26.59 36.74
CA LEU A 8 -6.54 26.43 35.45
C LEU A 8 -6.67 24.99 34.94
N SER A 9 -6.50 23.98 35.80
CA SER A 9 -6.71 22.57 35.45
C SER A 9 -8.15 22.28 35.02
N LEU A 10 -9.15 22.85 35.71
CA LEU A 10 -10.56 22.72 35.32
C LEU A 10 -10.84 23.34 33.95
N LEU A 11 -10.25 24.51 33.67
CA LEU A 11 -10.37 25.19 32.38
C LEU A 11 -9.76 24.35 31.26
N VAL A 12 -8.57 23.77 31.47
CA VAL A 12 -7.91 22.89 30.50
C VAL A 12 -8.75 21.64 30.23
N LEU A 13 -9.30 21.00 31.26
CA LEU A 13 -10.18 19.84 31.10
C LEU A 13 -11.47 20.19 30.37
N LEU A 14 -12.05 21.35 30.63
CA LEU A 14 -13.25 21.83 29.95
C LEU A 14 -12.96 22.08 28.46
N ILE A 15 -11.86 22.78 28.13
CA ILE A 15 -11.44 23.02 26.75
C ILE A 15 -11.17 21.69 26.04
N PHE A 16 -10.46 20.77 26.68
CA PHE A 16 -10.20 19.43 26.14
C PHE A 16 -11.50 18.68 25.84
N SER A 17 -12.46 18.70 26.78
CA SER A 17 -13.77 18.05 26.61
C SER A 17 -14.57 18.67 25.45
N ILE A 18 -14.55 19.99 25.31
CA ILE A 18 -15.20 20.70 24.19
C ILE A 18 -14.54 20.30 22.86
N VAL A 19 -13.21 20.21 22.79
CA VAL A 19 -12.48 19.80 21.59
C VAL A 19 -12.81 18.36 21.22
N VAL A 20 -12.83 17.44 22.19
CA VAL A 20 -13.20 16.03 21.99
C VAL A 20 -14.64 15.90 21.52
N PHE A 21 -15.57 16.64 22.13
CA PHE A 21 -16.98 16.62 21.76
C PHE A 21 -17.21 17.22 20.36
N TRP A 22 -16.57 18.34 20.04
CA TRP A 22 -16.62 18.92 18.69
C TRP A 22 -16.07 17.95 17.64
N TYR A 23 -14.97 17.26 17.96
CA TYR A 23 -14.40 16.25 17.09
C TYR A 23 -15.36 15.06 16.88
N TYR A 24 -15.98 14.57 17.95
CA TYR A 24 -16.99 13.52 17.90
C TYR A 24 -18.19 13.93 17.02
N LEU A 25 -18.72 15.14 17.21
CA LEU A 25 -19.82 15.66 16.40
C LEU A 25 -19.41 15.80 14.93
N ASN A 26 -18.21 16.28 14.64
CA ASN A 26 -17.75 16.46 13.27
C ASN A 26 -17.61 15.10 12.55
N ALA A 27 -17.09 14.08 13.24
CA ALA A 27 -16.94 12.73 12.69
C ALA A 27 -18.26 11.98 12.51
N THR A 28 -19.26 12.27 13.34
CA THR A 28 -20.58 11.60 13.30
C THR A 28 -21.57 12.30 12.39
N LEU A 29 -21.73 13.62 12.52
CA LEU A 29 -22.73 14.41 11.78
C LEU A 29 -22.31 14.78 10.36
N PHE A 30 -21.00 14.82 10.09
CA PHE A 30 -20.49 15.17 8.77
C PHE A 30 -19.51 14.11 8.26
N PRO A 31 -20.01 12.86 8.04
CA PRO A 31 -19.17 11.74 7.66
C PRO A 31 -18.56 11.89 6.26
N VAL A 32 -19.12 12.80 5.45
CA VAL A 32 -18.68 13.12 4.08
C VAL A 32 -18.24 14.56 4.00
N LYS A 33 -17.10 14.79 3.34
CA LYS A 33 -16.49 16.11 3.09
C LYS A 33 -16.16 16.26 1.62
N THR A 34 -16.26 17.48 1.10
CA THR A 34 -15.86 17.83 -0.26
C THR A 34 -14.35 18.03 -0.34
N VAL A 35 -13.71 17.40 -1.32
CA VAL A 35 -12.30 17.63 -1.70
C VAL A 35 -12.25 18.58 -2.89
N VAL A 36 -13.04 18.27 -3.93
CA VAL A 36 -13.24 19.12 -5.12
C VAL A 36 -14.75 19.23 -5.34
N ALA A 37 -15.25 20.46 -5.45
CA ALA A 37 -16.67 20.74 -5.60
C ALA A 37 -17.28 19.90 -6.73
N ASP A 38 -18.39 19.23 -6.42
CA ASP A 38 -19.20 18.40 -7.33
C ASP A 38 -18.44 17.30 -8.08
N LYS A 39 -17.22 16.95 -7.63
CA LYS A 39 -16.38 15.96 -8.30
C LYS A 39 -15.80 14.94 -7.34
N VAL A 40 -15.23 15.37 -6.21
CA VAL A 40 -14.50 14.47 -5.32
C VAL A 40 -14.99 14.67 -3.90
N PHE A 41 -15.57 13.63 -3.35
CA PHE A 41 -16.01 13.53 -1.96
C PHE A 41 -15.15 12.51 -1.23
N ARG A 42 -14.97 12.73 0.07
CA ARG A 42 -14.21 11.84 0.96
C ARG A 42 -14.97 11.58 2.24
N GLY A 43 -14.73 10.45 2.89
CA GLY A 43 -15.39 10.18 4.17
C GLY A 43 -14.94 8.92 4.89
N ARG A 44 -15.60 8.68 6.03
CA ARG A 44 -15.57 7.37 6.69
C ARG A 44 -16.39 6.36 5.89
N GLN A 45 -16.34 5.12 6.33
CA GLN A 45 -17.26 4.12 5.82
C GLN A 45 -18.69 4.46 6.23
N LEU A 46 -19.61 4.35 5.28
CA LEU A 46 -21.03 4.65 5.46
C LEU A 46 -21.83 3.36 5.69
N SER A 47 -22.98 3.47 6.35
CA SER A 47 -24.00 2.42 6.28
C SER A 47 -24.60 2.35 4.87
N SER A 48 -25.38 1.30 4.59
CA SER A 48 -26.09 1.20 3.32
C SER A 48 -26.99 2.41 3.08
N GLU A 49 -27.77 2.81 4.08
CA GLU A 49 -28.72 3.92 4.00
C GLU A 49 -27.99 5.26 3.78
N GLU A 50 -26.88 5.48 4.48
CA GLU A 50 -26.04 6.66 4.31
C GLU A 50 -25.43 6.73 2.90
N LEU A 51 -24.98 5.59 2.37
CA LEU A 51 -24.41 5.51 1.02
C LEU A 51 -25.48 5.71 -0.06
N GLU A 52 -26.65 5.08 0.07
CA GLU A 52 -27.78 5.29 -0.84
C GLU A 52 -28.19 6.77 -0.87
N ARG A 53 -28.30 7.39 0.30
CA ARG A 53 -28.60 8.82 0.43
C ARG A 53 -27.52 9.67 -0.25
N LEU A 54 -26.24 9.40 -0.02
CA LEU A 54 -25.14 10.13 -0.65
C LEU A 54 -25.19 10.01 -2.18
N ILE A 55 -25.43 8.82 -2.71
CA ILE A 55 -25.56 8.57 -4.16
C ILE A 55 -26.68 9.43 -4.73
N ASN A 56 -27.85 9.43 -4.11
CA ASN A 56 -29.00 10.20 -4.58
C ASN A 56 -28.80 11.72 -4.46
N GLU A 57 -28.27 12.20 -3.34
CA GLU A 57 -28.10 13.65 -3.08
C GLU A 57 -26.96 14.28 -3.86
N LYS A 58 -25.87 13.54 -4.10
CA LYS A 58 -24.65 14.06 -4.75
C LYS A 58 -24.40 13.47 -6.13
N GLY A 59 -25.26 12.56 -6.60
CA GLY A 59 -25.12 11.91 -7.91
C GLY A 59 -23.85 11.06 -8.02
N ILE A 60 -23.39 10.44 -6.94
CA ILE A 60 -22.12 9.68 -6.92
C ILE A 60 -22.14 8.61 -8.02
N ARG A 61 -21.12 8.61 -8.89
CA ARG A 61 -20.97 7.65 -9.99
C ARG A 61 -19.90 6.60 -9.75
N SER A 62 -18.99 6.85 -8.79
CA SER A 62 -17.98 5.87 -8.37
C SER A 62 -17.75 5.90 -6.86
N VAL A 63 -17.48 4.74 -6.28
CA VAL A 63 -17.03 4.58 -4.89
C VAL A 63 -15.66 3.90 -4.89
N ILE A 64 -14.71 4.47 -4.14
CA ILE A 64 -13.36 3.94 -3.96
C ILE A 64 -13.19 3.55 -2.49
N ASN A 65 -13.19 2.25 -2.23
CA ASN A 65 -12.91 1.63 -0.94
C ASN A 65 -11.41 1.35 -0.77
N LEU A 66 -10.77 2.04 0.18
CA LEU A 66 -9.34 1.90 0.47
C LEU A 66 -9.01 0.84 1.54
N ARG A 67 -10.03 0.14 2.07
CA ARG A 67 -9.84 -0.97 3.01
C ARG A 67 -9.42 -2.27 2.32
N GLY A 68 -9.61 -2.35 1.00
CA GLY A 68 -9.43 -3.56 0.22
C GLY A 68 -10.67 -4.46 0.23
N PRO A 69 -10.61 -5.58 -0.54
CA PRO A 69 -11.68 -6.55 -0.59
C PRO A 69 -11.98 -7.12 0.79
N GLY A 70 -13.26 -7.25 1.11
CA GLY A 70 -13.73 -7.81 2.38
C GLY A 70 -14.74 -8.92 2.16
N THR A 71 -14.53 -9.78 1.16
CA THR A 71 -15.48 -10.83 0.78
C THR A 71 -15.99 -11.62 1.99
N GLY A 72 -17.32 -11.71 2.12
CA GLY A 72 -17.98 -12.37 3.24
C GLY A 72 -18.12 -11.52 4.51
N LEU A 73 -17.52 -10.33 4.57
CA LEU A 73 -17.77 -9.37 5.63
C LEU A 73 -19.00 -8.54 5.29
N LYS A 74 -19.99 -8.51 6.20
CA LYS A 74 -21.27 -7.80 6.02
C LYS A 74 -21.09 -6.40 5.42
N TRP A 75 -20.14 -5.63 5.96
CA TRP A 75 -19.95 -4.25 5.54
C TRP A 75 -19.48 -4.07 4.09
N PHE A 76 -18.74 -5.04 3.55
CA PHE A 76 -18.25 -5.02 2.18
C PHE A 76 -19.34 -5.46 1.21
N GLU A 77 -20.08 -6.51 1.58
CA GLU A 77 -21.22 -6.98 0.80
C GLU A 77 -22.34 -5.94 0.74
N ASP A 78 -22.57 -5.19 1.83
CA ASP A 78 -23.53 -4.09 1.86
C ASP A 78 -23.16 -2.94 0.93
N GLU A 79 -21.89 -2.52 0.91
CA GLU A 79 -21.40 -1.50 -0.03
C GLU A 79 -21.54 -1.96 -1.48
N LYS A 80 -21.17 -3.22 -1.76
CA LYS A 80 -21.29 -3.82 -3.08
C LYS A 80 -22.74 -3.88 -3.54
N ARG A 81 -23.66 -4.36 -2.68
CA ARG A 81 -25.10 -4.42 -2.96
C ARG A 81 -25.68 -3.03 -3.29
N VAL A 82 -25.32 -2.01 -2.51
CA VAL A 82 -25.80 -0.64 -2.76
C VAL A 82 -25.24 -0.11 -4.08
N THR A 83 -23.94 -0.25 -4.32
CA THR A 83 -23.32 0.25 -5.56
C THR A 83 -23.86 -0.47 -6.80
N GLU A 84 -24.11 -1.78 -6.73
CA GLU A 84 -24.76 -2.55 -7.80
C GLU A 84 -26.20 -2.09 -8.05
N LYS A 85 -27.01 -1.92 -6.98
CA LYS A 85 -28.40 -1.43 -7.06
C LYS A 85 -28.50 -0.10 -7.82
N TYR A 86 -27.55 0.82 -7.59
CA TYR A 86 -27.55 2.14 -8.21
C TYR A 86 -26.65 2.26 -9.44
N LYS A 87 -26.07 1.14 -9.93
CA LYS A 87 -25.15 1.11 -11.09
C LYS A 87 -23.96 2.07 -10.95
N VAL A 88 -23.44 2.17 -9.73
CA VAL A 88 -22.27 2.96 -9.35
C VAL A 88 -21.03 2.09 -9.46
N ASP A 89 -19.96 2.61 -10.06
CA ASP A 89 -18.71 1.84 -10.19
C ASP A 89 -18.08 1.66 -8.80
N PHE A 90 -17.77 0.42 -8.42
CA PHE A 90 -17.15 0.12 -7.13
C PHE A 90 -15.72 -0.37 -7.30
N TYR A 91 -14.76 0.41 -6.77
CA TYR A 91 -13.35 0.08 -6.81
C TYR A 91 -12.85 -0.24 -5.40
N SER A 92 -12.14 -1.36 -5.25
CA SER A 92 -11.55 -1.76 -3.97
C SER A 92 -10.04 -1.89 -4.08
N VAL A 93 -9.31 -1.05 -3.33
CA VAL A 93 -7.85 -1.02 -3.27
C VAL A 93 -7.41 -1.20 -1.84
N SER A 94 -6.63 -2.25 -1.55
CA SER A 94 -6.12 -2.48 -0.20
C SER A 94 -4.92 -1.60 0.08
N LEU A 95 -5.12 -0.55 0.89
CA LEU A 95 -4.02 0.24 1.44
C LEU A 95 -3.80 -0.09 2.93
N PRO A 96 -2.53 -0.19 3.39
CA PRO A 96 -2.21 -0.19 4.82
C PRO A 96 -2.60 1.15 5.47
N SER A 97 -2.81 1.17 6.78
CA SER A 97 -3.15 2.39 7.53
C SER A 97 -1.95 3.10 8.15
N ASP A 98 -0.85 2.37 8.33
CA ASP A 98 0.31 2.70 9.16
C ASP A 98 1.65 2.42 8.47
N ASP A 99 1.63 1.96 7.21
CA ASP A 99 2.80 1.66 6.40
C ASP A 99 2.66 2.27 5.00
N LEU A 100 3.77 2.37 4.25
CA LEU A 100 3.74 2.82 2.87
C LEU A 100 2.89 1.86 2.01
N PRO A 101 2.00 2.38 1.15
CA PRO A 101 1.33 1.58 0.13
C PRO A 101 2.31 0.73 -0.67
N LEU A 102 1.91 -0.49 -1.04
CA LEU A 102 2.70 -1.20 -2.03
C LEU A 102 2.66 -0.43 -3.37
N TYR A 103 3.76 -0.43 -4.11
CA TYR A 103 3.92 0.32 -5.35
C TYR A 103 2.81 0.04 -6.36
N ASP A 104 2.45 -1.23 -6.55
CA ASP A 104 1.35 -1.65 -7.42
C ASP A 104 0.01 -1.12 -6.93
N ARG A 105 -0.24 -1.11 -5.62
CA ARG A 105 -1.48 -0.58 -5.03
C ARG A 105 -1.56 0.93 -5.13
N LEU A 106 -0.44 1.64 -4.97
CA LEU A 106 -0.39 3.09 -5.17
C LEU A 106 -0.65 3.46 -6.64
N ASN A 107 -0.01 2.77 -7.58
CA ASN A 107 -0.23 2.99 -9.00
C ASN A 107 -1.67 2.61 -9.41
N GLN A 108 -2.20 1.50 -8.89
CA GLN A 108 -3.60 1.11 -9.09
C GLN A 108 -4.54 2.23 -8.61
N LEU A 109 -4.31 2.80 -7.41
CA LEU A 109 -5.10 3.92 -6.91
C LEU A 109 -5.00 5.14 -7.84
N VAL A 110 -3.80 5.52 -8.27
CA VAL A 110 -3.59 6.66 -9.19
C VAL A 110 -4.37 6.47 -10.49
N GLU A 111 -4.33 5.28 -11.09
CA GLU A 111 -5.07 5.02 -12.33
C GLU A 111 -6.59 5.01 -12.11
N ILE A 112 -7.07 4.43 -11.01
CA ILE A 112 -8.50 4.53 -10.64
C ILE A 112 -8.90 5.99 -10.45
N LEU A 113 -8.10 6.79 -9.74
CA LEU A 113 -8.40 8.21 -9.54
C LEU A 113 -8.45 8.96 -10.87
N LYS A 114 -7.59 8.65 -11.85
CA LYS A 114 -7.62 9.28 -13.18
C LYS A 114 -8.85 8.90 -14.01
N THR A 115 -9.38 7.68 -13.84
CA THR A 115 -10.37 7.09 -14.77
C THR A 115 -11.77 6.95 -14.19
N ALA A 116 -11.94 6.89 -12.87
CA ALA A 116 -13.23 6.70 -12.22
C ALA A 116 -14.21 7.85 -12.53
N LYS A 117 -15.47 7.50 -12.79
CA LYS A 117 -16.53 8.46 -13.10
C LYS A 117 -16.77 9.41 -11.91
N ARG A 118 -16.79 10.72 -12.17
CA ARG A 118 -17.10 11.77 -11.18
C ARG A 118 -18.60 12.04 -11.11
N PRO A 119 -19.22 12.34 -9.96
CA PRO A 119 -18.58 12.53 -8.68
C PRO A 119 -18.17 11.21 -8.04
N VAL A 120 -16.98 11.18 -7.44
CA VAL A 120 -16.41 9.99 -6.80
C VAL A 120 -16.43 10.16 -5.28
N PHE A 121 -16.77 9.09 -4.56
CA PHE A 121 -16.66 9.02 -3.11
C PHE A 121 -15.50 8.12 -2.69
N ILE A 122 -14.53 8.69 -1.95
CA ILE A 122 -13.33 7.99 -1.49
C ILE A 122 -13.44 7.74 0.02
N HIS A 123 -13.32 6.49 0.46
CA HIS A 123 -13.39 6.18 1.89
C HIS A 123 -12.41 5.10 2.35
N CYS A 124 -12.24 5.05 3.66
CA CYS A 124 -11.64 3.92 4.37
C CYS A 124 -12.50 3.63 5.61
N ARG A 125 -11.96 3.04 6.68
CA ARG A 125 -12.74 2.83 7.91
C ARG A 125 -13.18 4.14 8.57
N ARG A 126 -12.22 5.03 8.89
CA ARG A 126 -12.46 6.28 9.65
C ARG A 126 -12.47 7.55 8.79
N GLY A 127 -12.04 7.47 7.53
CA GLY A 127 -11.94 8.65 6.65
C GLY A 127 -10.70 9.54 6.86
N ILE A 128 -9.72 9.05 7.62
CA ILE A 128 -8.56 9.83 8.08
C ILE A 128 -7.33 9.51 7.25
N ASP A 129 -6.63 8.41 7.54
CA ASP A 129 -5.28 8.11 7.02
C ASP A 129 -5.24 7.84 5.51
N ARG A 130 -5.80 6.69 5.11
CA ARG A 130 -5.84 6.24 3.71
C ARG A 130 -6.61 7.21 2.84
N THR A 131 -7.76 7.64 3.34
CA THR A 131 -8.60 8.65 2.69
C THR A 131 -7.84 9.96 2.51
N GLY A 132 -7.02 10.37 3.47
CA GLY A 132 -6.22 11.59 3.39
C GLY A 132 -5.22 11.54 2.24
N LEU A 133 -4.46 10.44 2.14
CA LEU A 133 -3.55 10.21 1.01
C LEU A 133 -4.30 10.22 -0.33
N ALA A 134 -5.36 9.41 -0.45
CA ALA A 134 -6.12 9.31 -1.69
C ALA A 134 -6.78 10.64 -2.09
N SER A 135 -7.29 11.41 -1.12
CA SER A 135 -7.87 12.73 -1.35
C SER A 135 -6.82 13.74 -1.83
N ALA A 136 -5.61 13.70 -1.27
CA ALA A 136 -4.50 14.53 -1.74
C ALA A 136 -4.13 14.19 -3.20
N LEU A 137 -4.04 12.90 -3.54
CA LEU A 137 -3.78 12.46 -4.91
C LEU A 137 -4.91 12.87 -5.87
N ALA A 138 -6.17 12.68 -5.47
CA ALA A 138 -7.33 13.08 -6.26
C ALA A 138 -7.34 14.60 -6.51
N LEU A 139 -7.03 15.39 -5.49
CA LEU A 139 -6.93 16.84 -5.58
C LEU A 139 -5.81 17.28 -6.53
N ALA A 140 -4.65 16.61 -6.49
CA ALA A 140 -3.56 16.85 -7.43
C ALA A 140 -3.98 16.54 -8.88
N ILE A 141 -4.68 15.42 -9.10
CA ILE A 141 -5.14 15.00 -10.43
C ILE A 141 -6.20 15.96 -10.99
N GLU A 142 -7.10 16.46 -10.14
CA GLU A 142 -8.18 17.36 -10.58
C GLU A 142 -7.72 18.80 -10.81
N LEU A 143 -6.83 19.33 -9.96
CA LEU A 143 -6.56 20.78 -9.89
C LEU A 143 -5.07 21.16 -9.85
N ASP A 144 -4.16 20.19 -9.65
CA ASP A 144 -2.71 20.41 -9.44
C ASP A 144 -2.33 21.62 -8.54
N PRO A 145 -2.92 21.77 -7.33
CA PRO A 145 -2.64 22.93 -6.50
C PRO A 145 -1.27 22.81 -5.80
N PRO A 146 -0.80 23.89 -5.14
CA PRO A 146 0.43 23.84 -4.36
C PRO A 146 0.48 22.70 -3.34
N LEU A 147 1.68 22.18 -3.09
CA LEU A 147 1.90 21.01 -2.21
C LEU A 147 1.30 21.17 -0.80
N LYS A 148 1.29 22.38 -0.26
CA LYS A 148 0.65 22.71 1.03
C LYS A 148 -0.85 22.40 1.01
N THR A 149 -1.52 22.68 -0.10
CA THR A 149 -2.96 22.41 -0.28
C THR A 149 -3.23 20.91 -0.33
N LEU A 150 -2.38 20.13 -1.00
CA LEU A 150 -2.47 18.67 -0.99
C LEU A 150 -2.32 18.12 0.44
N LYS A 151 -1.29 18.59 1.15
CA LYS A 151 -1.03 18.19 2.54
C LYS A 151 -2.15 18.56 3.51
N SER A 152 -2.93 19.60 3.21
CA SER A 152 -4.10 19.96 4.03
C SER A 152 -5.18 18.88 4.09
N GLN A 153 -5.22 17.96 3.11
CA GLN A 153 -6.08 16.78 3.13
C GLN A 153 -5.67 15.74 4.20
N MET A 154 -4.54 15.94 4.86
CA MET A 154 -3.99 15.09 5.92
C MET A 154 -3.69 15.98 7.13
N SER A 155 -4.72 16.62 7.67
CA SER A 155 -4.62 17.57 8.77
C SER A 155 -5.60 17.25 9.89
N ILE A 156 -5.45 17.94 11.02
CA ILE A 156 -6.36 17.89 12.18
C ILE A 156 -7.82 18.11 11.78
N ARG A 157 -8.09 18.91 10.72
CA ARG A 157 -9.45 19.12 10.18
C ARG A 157 -10.14 17.80 9.81
N TYR A 158 -9.36 16.80 9.40
CA TYR A 158 -9.82 15.47 9.03
C TYR A 158 -9.45 14.42 10.08
N GLY A 159 -9.01 14.83 11.26
CA GLY A 159 -8.72 13.94 12.38
C GLY A 159 -7.35 13.30 12.43
N LEU A 160 -6.43 13.75 11.57
CA LEU A 160 -5.05 13.29 11.61
C LEU A 160 -4.23 14.19 12.55
N LEU A 161 -3.68 13.61 13.62
CA LEU A 161 -2.85 14.33 14.58
C LEU A 161 -1.39 14.39 14.09
N PRO A 162 -0.62 15.43 14.47
CA PRO A 162 0.77 15.61 13.97
C PRO A 162 1.74 14.47 14.31
N PHE A 163 1.45 13.71 15.36
CA PHE A 163 2.26 12.59 15.84
C PHE A 163 1.77 11.22 15.35
N ASP A 164 0.70 11.17 14.55
CA ASP A 164 0.21 9.93 13.98
C ASP A 164 1.16 9.47 12.86
N ASN A 165 1.60 8.20 12.93
CA ASN A 165 2.34 7.55 11.85
C ASN A 165 1.39 7.16 10.72
N SER A 166 0.94 8.16 9.96
CA SER A 166 -0.01 7.98 8.86
C SER A 166 0.68 7.92 7.51
N ILE A 167 0.14 7.08 6.63
CA ILE A 167 0.73 6.77 5.33
C ILE A 167 0.95 8.01 4.45
N GLY A 168 0.02 8.96 4.54
CA GLY A 168 -0.01 10.14 3.70
C GLY A 168 1.16 11.09 3.98
N PRO A 169 1.31 11.58 5.22
CA PRO A 169 2.48 12.36 5.63
C PRO A 169 3.81 11.68 5.32
N ILE A 170 3.93 10.36 5.55
CA ILE A 170 5.17 9.62 5.27
C ILE A 170 5.48 9.66 3.76
N LEU A 171 4.50 9.35 2.91
CA LEU A 171 4.68 9.37 1.44
C LEU A 171 5.06 10.77 0.94
N PHE A 172 4.34 11.81 1.39
CA PHE A 172 4.63 13.18 0.96
C PHE A 172 5.97 13.70 1.47
N LYS A 173 6.45 13.24 2.64
CA LYS A 173 7.80 13.53 3.13
C LYS A 173 8.87 12.96 2.19
N LEU A 174 8.70 11.73 1.69
CA LEU A 174 9.62 11.14 0.70
C LEU A 174 9.60 11.91 -0.63
N TYR A 175 8.42 12.33 -1.07
CA TYR A 175 8.29 13.15 -2.28
C TYR A 175 8.94 14.53 -2.12
N GLU A 176 8.76 15.21 -0.98
CA GLU A 176 9.41 16.48 -0.66
C GLU A 176 10.95 16.35 -0.65
N GLN A 177 11.48 15.25 -0.11
CA GLN A 177 12.91 14.96 -0.16
C GLN A 177 13.41 14.83 -1.60
N TRP A 178 12.69 14.08 -2.43
CA TRP A 178 13.03 13.94 -3.85
C TRP A 178 12.98 15.27 -4.59
N LEU A 179 11.95 16.09 -4.37
CA LEU A 179 11.86 17.44 -4.93
C LEU A 179 13.08 18.29 -4.57
N LYS A 180 13.47 18.30 -3.29
CA LYS A 180 14.63 19.05 -2.79
C LYS A 180 15.95 18.55 -3.40
N GLN A 181 16.14 17.23 -3.46
CA GLN A 181 17.36 16.62 -4.01
C GLN A 181 17.54 16.88 -5.51
N ASN A 182 16.44 17.03 -6.25
CA ASN A 182 16.45 17.22 -7.70
C ASN A 182 16.18 18.68 -8.12
N THR A 183 16.16 19.61 -7.15
CA THR A 183 15.86 21.05 -7.37
C THR A 183 14.56 21.25 -8.17
N LYS A 184 13.53 20.45 -7.86
CA LYS A 184 12.22 20.50 -8.51
C LYS A 184 11.18 21.19 -7.64
N LYS A 185 10.18 21.79 -8.28
CA LYS A 185 8.94 22.25 -7.64
C LYS A 185 7.85 21.20 -7.80
N HIS A 186 6.87 21.23 -6.91
CA HIS A 186 5.69 20.38 -7.04
C HIS A 186 4.91 20.71 -8.31
N SER A 187 4.44 19.66 -8.98
CA SER A 187 3.40 19.63 -10.01
C SER A 187 2.86 18.20 -10.12
N LEU A 188 1.71 18.02 -10.76
CA LEU A 188 1.10 16.71 -10.98
C LEU A 188 2.06 15.83 -11.78
N ASN A 189 2.69 16.37 -12.81
CA ASN A 189 3.68 15.65 -13.63
C ASN A 189 4.86 15.17 -12.78
N ASN A 190 5.42 16.02 -11.92
CA ASN A 190 6.52 15.63 -11.05
C ASN A 190 6.08 14.60 -10.00
N LEU A 191 4.86 14.73 -9.45
CA LEU A 191 4.31 13.77 -8.50
C LEU A 191 4.11 12.39 -9.15
N LEU A 192 3.47 12.32 -10.31
CA LEU A 192 3.25 11.07 -11.03
C LEU A 192 4.57 10.46 -11.52
N TYR A 193 5.50 11.29 -12.01
CA TYR A 193 6.83 10.84 -12.40
C TYR A 193 7.60 10.24 -11.21
N TRP A 194 7.53 10.88 -10.04
CA TRP A 194 8.14 10.35 -8.82
C TRP A 194 7.50 9.04 -8.37
N ILE A 195 6.16 8.99 -8.29
CA ILE A 195 5.41 7.76 -7.94
C ILE A 195 5.79 6.61 -8.86
N LYS A 196 5.93 6.88 -10.16
CA LYS A 196 6.25 5.85 -11.15
C LYS A 196 7.71 5.39 -11.09
N ASN A 197 8.67 6.30 -10.93
CA ASN A 197 10.08 6.00 -11.19
C ASN A 197 10.98 5.94 -9.94
N TYR A 198 10.55 6.54 -8.83
CA TYR A 198 11.40 6.73 -7.64
C TYR A 198 10.73 6.28 -6.34
N TYR A 199 9.41 6.21 -6.27
CA TYR A 199 8.74 5.67 -5.11
C TYR A 199 9.12 4.19 -4.91
N THR A 200 9.53 3.87 -3.69
CA THR A 200 9.83 2.51 -3.25
C THR A 200 9.07 2.22 -1.97
N ASP A 201 8.32 1.13 -1.97
CA ASP A 201 7.72 0.56 -0.77
C ASP A 201 8.76 -0.30 -0.01
N ARG A 202 8.36 -0.92 1.10
CA ARG A 202 9.21 -1.86 1.85
C ARG A 202 9.68 -3.10 1.07
N ARG A 203 9.12 -3.33 -0.13
CA ARG A 203 9.45 -4.42 -1.06
C ARG A 203 10.22 -3.96 -2.30
N GLY A 204 10.51 -2.67 -2.45
CA GLY A 204 11.37 -2.14 -3.51
C GLY A 204 10.81 -2.23 -4.92
N ASN A 205 9.48 -2.25 -5.07
CA ASN A 205 8.75 -2.49 -6.33
C ASN A 205 8.97 -3.89 -6.92
N LEU A 206 9.74 -4.75 -6.24
CA LEU A 206 10.03 -6.11 -6.68
C LEU A 206 8.84 -7.01 -6.36
N LYS A 207 8.38 -7.75 -7.37
CA LYS A 207 7.44 -8.86 -7.21
C LYS A 207 8.24 -10.14 -7.14
N PHE A 208 8.61 -10.52 -5.92
CA PHE A 208 9.33 -11.74 -5.63
C PHE A 208 8.39 -12.83 -5.10
N TRP A 209 8.45 -14.01 -5.69
CA TRP A 209 7.68 -15.17 -5.26
C TRP A 209 8.48 -16.46 -5.43
N ILE A 210 8.32 -17.39 -4.48
CA ILE A 210 8.88 -18.74 -4.53
C ILE A 210 7.72 -19.70 -4.77
N ASP A 211 7.79 -20.45 -5.87
CA ASP A 211 6.81 -21.47 -6.25
C ASP A 211 7.15 -22.80 -5.58
N SER A 212 8.42 -23.18 -5.58
CA SER A 212 8.88 -24.47 -5.05
C SER A 212 10.26 -24.41 -4.41
N ALA A 213 10.51 -25.37 -3.52
CA ALA A 213 11.80 -25.61 -2.87
C ALA A 213 12.13 -27.11 -2.96
N ASN A 214 13.31 -27.46 -3.46
CA ASN A 214 13.74 -28.85 -3.72
C ASN A 214 12.72 -29.65 -4.55
N GLY A 215 12.10 -29.02 -5.55
CA GLY A 215 11.09 -29.63 -6.40
C GLY A 215 9.70 -29.77 -5.77
N ARG A 216 9.54 -29.49 -4.46
CA ARG A 216 8.24 -29.47 -3.79
C ARG A 216 7.57 -28.11 -3.96
N ASP A 217 6.37 -28.12 -4.54
CA ASP A 217 5.49 -26.95 -4.62
C ASP A 217 5.07 -26.49 -3.21
N LEU A 218 5.20 -25.19 -2.96
CA LEU A 218 4.80 -24.57 -1.70
C LEU A 218 3.28 -24.36 -1.60
N LYS A 219 2.53 -24.39 -2.71
CA LYS A 219 1.06 -24.23 -2.75
C LYS A 219 0.54 -23.03 -1.95
N GLY A 220 1.30 -21.93 -1.96
CA GLY A 220 0.97 -20.72 -1.22
C GLY A 220 1.59 -20.63 0.18
N GLU A 221 2.15 -21.71 0.73
CA GLU A 221 2.97 -21.66 1.94
C GLU A 221 4.10 -20.62 1.77
N LYS A 222 4.42 -19.95 2.88
CA LYS A 222 5.43 -18.88 2.93
C LYS A 222 6.66 -19.27 3.74
N THR A 223 6.74 -20.55 4.09
CA THR A 223 7.78 -21.08 4.94
C THR A 223 8.43 -22.25 4.24
N ILE A 224 9.75 -22.18 4.04
CA ILE A 224 10.56 -23.29 3.58
C ILE A 224 11.14 -23.96 4.81
N VAL A 225 10.77 -25.22 5.04
CA VAL A 225 11.29 -26.01 6.17
C VAL A 225 12.42 -26.89 5.68
N LEU A 226 13.61 -26.70 6.26
CA LEU A 226 14.80 -27.51 6.02
C LEU A 226 14.78 -28.72 6.97
N LYS A 227 14.81 -29.93 6.40
CA LYS A 227 14.95 -31.21 7.11
C LYS A 227 16.21 -31.89 6.57
N GLY A 228 17.19 -32.17 7.43
CA GLY A 228 18.52 -32.62 7.00
C GLY A 228 19.34 -31.54 6.25
N SER A 229 19.50 -31.68 4.93
CA SER A 229 20.36 -30.78 4.14
C SER A 229 19.86 -29.34 4.17
N LYS A 230 20.78 -28.42 4.46
CA LYS A 230 20.53 -26.97 4.46
C LYS A 230 20.81 -26.31 3.10
N LYS A 231 21.15 -27.11 2.08
CA LYS A 231 21.21 -26.67 0.69
C LYS A 231 19.88 -26.91 0.00
N VAL A 232 19.34 -25.88 -0.65
CA VAL A 232 18.02 -25.91 -1.28
C VAL A 232 18.05 -25.27 -2.65
N VAL A 233 17.43 -25.91 -3.63
CA VAL A 233 17.10 -25.29 -4.92
C VAL A 233 15.72 -24.67 -4.82
N ILE A 234 15.63 -23.36 -4.97
CA ILE A 234 14.34 -22.66 -5.05
C ILE A 234 14.02 -22.27 -6.49
N LYS A 235 12.75 -22.39 -6.87
CA LYS A 235 12.23 -21.89 -8.14
C LYS A 235 11.10 -20.90 -7.89
N GLY A 236 11.05 -19.86 -8.71
CA GLY A 236 10.11 -18.77 -8.48
C GLY A 236 10.02 -17.78 -9.62
N SER A 237 9.49 -16.61 -9.30
CA SER A 237 9.47 -15.46 -10.19
C SER A 237 9.94 -14.19 -9.47
N VAL A 238 10.68 -13.36 -10.19
CA VAL A 238 11.11 -12.04 -9.73
C VAL A 238 11.17 -11.03 -10.88
N PHE A 239 10.54 -9.87 -10.68
CA PHE A 239 10.64 -8.73 -11.59
C PHE A 239 10.38 -7.40 -10.88
N ASP A 240 10.89 -6.31 -11.44
CA ASP A 240 10.54 -4.94 -11.06
C ASP A 240 9.21 -4.57 -11.72
N TYR A 241 8.18 -4.30 -10.91
CA TYR A 241 6.84 -4.02 -11.40
C TYR A 241 6.75 -2.72 -12.22
N ALA A 242 7.56 -1.71 -11.88
CA ALA A 242 7.57 -0.42 -12.57
C ALA A 242 8.15 -0.58 -13.98
N LYS A 243 9.26 -1.30 -14.08
CA LYS A 243 9.98 -1.52 -15.35
C LYS A 243 9.41 -2.66 -16.17
N LYS A 244 8.65 -3.57 -15.53
CA LYS A 244 8.17 -4.83 -16.12
C LYS A 244 9.34 -5.67 -16.66
N GLU A 245 10.43 -5.71 -15.89
CA GLU A 245 11.68 -6.35 -16.29
C GLU A 245 12.34 -7.03 -15.10
N ARG A 246 13.20 -8.01 -15.37
CA ARG A 246 14.01 -8.67 -14.35
C ARG A 246 15.08 -7.71 -13.83
N PRO A 247 15.28 -7.59 -12.50
CA PRO A 247 16.42 -6.84 -11.95
C PRO A 247 17.75 -7.50 -12.33
N THR A 248 18.73 -6.70 -12.75
CA THR A 248 20.06 -7.18 -13.20
C THR A 248 20.96 -7.59 -12.04
N HIS A 249 20.95 -6.84 -10.93
CA HIS A 249 21.79 -7.05 -9.76
C HIS A 249 20.97 -7.39 -8.52
N LEU A 250 20.29 -8.54 -8.57
CA LEU A 250 19.49 -9.08 -7.49
C LEU A 250 20.29 -10.07 -6.66
N SER A 251 20.05 -10.09 -5.35
CA SER A 251 20.57 -11.13 -4.46
C SER A 251 19.50 -11.55 -3.46
N ILE A 252 19.47 -12.84 -3.13
CA ILE A 252 18.58 -13.38 -2.11
C ILE A 252 19.39 -13.51 -0.82
N LEU A 253 18.89 -12.87 0.22
CA LEU A 253 19.49 -12.88 1.54
C LEU A 253 18.67 -13.75 2.48
N ALA A 254 19.36 -14.48 3.36
CA ALA A 254 18.77 -15.07 4.55
C ALA A 254 19.26 -14.25 5.75
N GLY A 255 18.37 -13.44 6.33
CA GLY A 255 18.75 -12.47 7.35
C GLY A 255 19.56 -11.35 6.70
N ASN A 256 20.87 -11.33 6.96
CA ASN A 256 21.80 -10.32 6.39
C ASN A 256 22.88 -10.94 5.49
N LYS A 257 22.85 -12.26 5.25
CA LYS A 257 23.85 -12.96 4.44
C LYS A 257 23.29 -13.34 3.08
N ARG A 258 24.11 -13.20 2.02
CA ARG A 258 23.79 -13.69 0.67
C ARG A 258 23.73 -15.20 0.73
N ALA A 259 22.54 -15.74 0.47
CA ALA A 259 22.27 -17.15 0.68
C ALA A 259 22.13 -17.92 -0.63
N CYS A 260 21.83 -17.25 -1.75
CA CYS A 260 21.55 -17.94 -3.01
C CYS A 260 22.32 -17.39 -4.20
N SER A 261 22.65 -18.29 -5.12
CA SER A 261 23.20 -18.01 -6.44
C SER A 261 22.17 -18.38 -7.50
N PHE A 262 21.79 -17.43 -8.36
CA PHE A 262 20.87 -17.68 -9.47
C PHE A 262 21.55 -18.55 -10.53
N THR A 263 20.96 -19.70 -10.85
CA THR A 263 21.51 -20.66 -11.81
C THR A 263 20.85 -20.54 -13.18
N LYS A 264 19.56 -20.21 -13.21
CA LYS A 264 18.78 -20.12 -14.47
C LYS A 264 17.70 -19.05 -14.38
N PHE A 265 17.44 -18.40 -15.50
CA PHE A 265 16.25 -17.58 -15.70
C PHE A 265 15.42 -18.14 -16.86
N PHE A 266 14.09 -17.99 -16.78
CA PHE A 266 13.18 -18.54 -17.78
C PHE A 266 11.89 -17.71 -17.91
N ASN A 267 11.15 -17.97 -18.99
CA ASN A 267 9.94 -17.25 -19.33
C ASN A 267 8.77 -17.60 -18.38
N ARG A 268 7.99 -16.60 -17.95
CA ARG A 268 6.82 -16.70 -17.07
C ARG A 268 5.62 -15.90 -17.57
N PRO A 269 5.00 -16.31 -18.71
CA PRO A 269 3.85 -15.61 -19.25
C PRO A 269 2.61 -15.71 -18.34
N ASP A 270 2.52 -16.75 -17.51
CA ASP A 270 1.52 -16.91 -16.45
C ASP A 270 1.60 -15.77 -15.42
N VAL A 271 2.81 -15.39 -14.99
CA VAL A 271 3.02 -14.27 -14.06
C VAL A 271 2.63 -12.95 -14.73
N ALA A 272 2.98 -12.76 -16.01
CA ALA A 272 2.57 -11.58 -16.75
C ALA A 272 1.04 -11.45 -16.83
N ARG A 273 0.32 -12.56 -17.07
CA ARG A 273 -1.15 -12.60 -17.06
C ARG A 273 -1.74 -12.31 -15.68
N TYR A 274 -1.18 -12.93 -14.64
CA TYR A 274 -1.63 -12.69 -13.26
C TYR A 274 -1.58 -11.20 -12.88
N PHE A 275 -0.52 -10.51 -13.28
CA PHE A 275 -0.36 -9.07 -13.06
C PHE A 275 -0.96 -8.19 -14.17
N ASN A 276 -1.62 -8.77 -15.16
CA ASN A 276 -2.20 -8.07 -16.30
C ASN A 276 -1.24 -7.10 -17.00
N LEU A 277 -0.02 -7.55 -17.30
CA LEU A 277 1.06 -6.65 -17.79
C LEU A 277 0.89 -6.19 -19.25
N GLY A 278 0.01 -6.86 -20.01
CA GLY A 278 -0.30 -6.61 -21.42
C GLY A 278 0.27 -7.66 -22.38
N ASP A 279 -0.31 -7.77 -23.58
CA ASP A 279 -0.10 -8.85 -24.54
C ASP A 279 1.36 -9.11 -24.91
N LYS A 280 2.16 -8.03 -25.04
CA LYS A 280 3.61 -8.11 -25.29
C LYS A 280 4.32 -9.03 -24.27
N TYR A 281 3.92 -8.96 -23.01
CA TYR A 281 4.54 -9.73 -21.92
C TYR A 281 3.93 -11.13 -21.77
N TYR A 282 2.78 -11.41 -22.38
CA TYR A 282 2.18 -12.76 -22.36
C TYR A 282 2.89 -13.72 -23.30
N GLN A 283 3.70 -13.22 -24.22
CA GLN A 283 4.54 -14.03 -25.10
C GLN A 283 5.91 -14.31 -24.49
N ASN A 284 6.57 -13.26 -24.00
CA ASN A 284 7.90 -13.36 -23.40
C ASN A 284 8.07 -12.42 -22.21
N PHE A 285 8.26 -13.00 -21.03
CA PHE A 285 8.49 -12.34 -19.76
C PHE A 285 9.50 -13.14 -18.93
N PRO A 286 10.82 -12.86 -19.06
CA PRO A 286 11.89 -13.61 -18.41
C PRO A 286 12.01 -13.27 -16.91
N ALA A 287 10.93 -13.48 -16.17
CA ALA A 287 10.84 -13.23 -14.73
C ALA A 287 11.02 -14.52 -13.91
N GLY A 288 11.01 -15.70 -14.52
CA GLY A 288 11.24 -16.97 -13.82
C GLY A 288 12.69 -17.12 -13.41
N PHE A 289 12.94 -17.69 -12.23
CA PHE A 289 14.29 -17.99 -11.77
C PHE A 289 14.38 -19.36 -11.10
N GLU A 290 15.57 -19.92 -11.16
CA GLU A 290 16.06 -21.02 -10.33
C GLU A 290 17.32 -20.54 -9.60
N ALA A 291 17.42 -20.84 -8.32
CA ALA A 291 18.58 -20.46 -7.52
C ALA A 291 18.95 -21.58 -6.55
N GLU A 292 20.24 -21.84 -6.44
CA GLU A 292 20.82 -22.70 -5.42
C GLU A 292 21.11 -21.86 -4.19
N CYS A 293 20.53 -22.25 -3.06
CA CYS A 293 20.67 -21.58 -1.78
C CYS A 293 21.41 -22.46 -0.78
N ASP A 294 22.32 -21.86 -0.04
CA ASP A 294 23.01 -22.48 1.08
C ASP A 294 22.62 -21.77 2.39
N PHE A 295 21.91 -22.50 3.25
CA PHE A 295 21.50 -22.05 4.57
C PHE A 295 22.26 -22.76 5.68
N SER A 296 23.44 -23.34 5.40
CA SER A 296 24.20 -24.18 6.34
C SER A 296 24.51 -23.47 7.66
N GLU A 297 24.78 -22.17 7.59
CA GLU A 297 25.08 -21.32 8.75
C GLU A 297 23.83 -20.96 9.58
N LEU A 298 22.63 -21.32 9.13
CA LEU A 298 21.41 -21.05 9.88
C LEU A 298 21.34 -21.93 11.13
N GLN A 299 21.18 -21.30 12.29
CA GLN A 299 20.83 -22.00 13.54
C GLN A 299 19.34 -22.36 13.57
N ARG A 300 18.90 -22.94 14.70
CA ARG A 300 17.50 -23.31 14.92
C ARG A 300 16.59 -22.08 14.85
N GLY A 301 15.37 -22.31 14.35
CA GLY A 301 14.35 -21.27 14.22
C GLY A 301 14.14 -20.81 12.79
N CYS A 302 13.41 -19.71 12.65
CA CYS A 302 12.94 -19.19 11.37
C CYS A 302 13.45 -17.79 11.13
N ILE A 303 14.06 -17.55 9.97
CA ILE A 303 14.50 -16.21 9.56
C ILE A 303 13.80 -15.74 8.28
N PRO A 304 13.60 -14.43 8.11
CA PRO A 304 13.04 -13.90 6.87
C PRO A 304 14.02 -14.05 5.71
N ILE A 305 13.48 -14.39 4.54
CA ILE A 305 14.16 -14.23 3.26
C ILE A 305 13.97 -12.77 2.84
N LYS A 306 15.06 -12.12 2.46
CA LYS A 306 15.07 -10.75 1.93
C LYS A 306 15.66 -10.74 0.52
N THR A 307 15.37 -9.70 -0.23
CA THR A 307 16.03 -9.43 -1.52
C THR A 307 16.86 -8.17 -1.41
N ALA A 308 18.11 -8.21 -1.86
CA ALA A 308 18.94 -7.03 -2.03
C ALA A 308 19.03 -6.66 -3.51
N LEU A 309 18.84 -5.39 -3.81
CA LEU A 309 18.93 -4.83 -5.16
C LEU A 309 20.00 -3.74 -5.17
N LEU A 310 20.99 -3.89 -6.04
CA LEU A 310 21.96 -2.83 -6.33
C LEU A 310 21.45 -1.98 -7.49
N LYS A 311 21.18 -0.69 -7.24
CA LYS A 311 20.76 0.27 -8.25
C LYS A 311 21.55 1.56 -8.09
N ASP A 312 22.15 2.05 -9.18
CA ASP A 312 22.93 3.29 -9.22
C ASP A 312 24.01 3.34 -8.11
N GLY A 313 24.69 2.21 -7.88
CA GLY A 313 25.74 2.07 -6.85
C GLY A 313 25.22 1.96 -5.41
N LYS A 314 23.91 2.04 -5.17
CA LYS A 314 23.28 1.91 -3.85
C LYS A 314 22.58 0.57 -3.71
N GLU A 315 22.99 -0.22 -2.72
CA GLU A 315 22.27 -1.44 -2.36
C GLU A 315 21.10 -1.10 -1.43
N SER A 316 19.92 -1.64 -1.76
CA SER A 316 18.73 -1.55 -0.91
C SER A 316 18.21 -2.96 -0.64
N THR A 317 17.91 -3.25 0.62
CA THR A 317 17.36 -4.54 1.03
C THR A 317 15.86 -4.41 1.29
N PHE A 318 15.11 -5.39 0.83
CA PHE A 318 13.66 -5.44 0.87
C PHE A 318 13.17 -6.75 1.47
N GLU A 319 12.14 -6.67 2.31
CA GLU A 319 11.56 -7.86 2.91
C GLU A 319 10.69 -8.62 1.89
N THR A 320 10.82 -9.94 1.88
CA THR A 320 9.90 -10.80 1.13
C THR A 320 8.80 -11.35 2.03
N LEU A 321 7.82 -12.02 1.45
CA LEU A 321 6.81 -12.75 2.21
C LEU A 321 7.33 -14.07 2.80
N PHE A 322 8.52 -14.53 2.38
CA PHE A 322 8.99 -15.88 2.66
C PHE A 322 9.95 -15.92 3.86
N ARG A 323 9.92 -17.05 4.56
CA ARG A 323 10.84 -17.39 5.63
C ARG A 323 11.46 -18.75 5.36
N VAL A 324 12.66 -18.96 5.87
CA VAL A 324 13.30 -20.28 5.94
C VAL A 324 13.43 -20.68 7.39
N CYS A 325 13.09 -21.92 7.70
CA CYS A 325 13.12 -22.50 9.03
C CYS A 325 13.94 -23.78 9.03
N VAL A 326 14.75 -23.98 10.06
CA VAL A 326 15.41 -25.26 10.33
C VAL A 326 14.60 -25.99 11.40
N SER A 327 14.03 -27.15 11.03
CA SER A 327 13.35 -28.06 11.96
C SER A 327 14.38 -29.00 12.61
N GLU A 328 14.09 -29.48 13.82
CA GLU A 328 14.78 -30.68 14.31
C GLU A 328 14.41 -31.87 13.39
N ASP A 329 15.41 -32.70 13.07
CA ASP A 329 15.13 -34.08 12.72
C ASP A 329 14.55 -34.71 13.98
N VAL A 330 13.24 -35.00 13.98
CA VAL A 330 12.69 -35.95 14.94
C VAL A 330 13.24 -37.30 14.50
N GLY A 331 14.41 -37.65 15.05
CA GLY A 331 14.98 -38.98 14.93
C GLY A 331 13.94 -40.00 15.37
N SER A 332 13.62 -40.90 14.45
CA SER A 332 12.86 -42.14 14.65
C SER A 332 13.50 -43.03 15.70
#